data_AF-A0A751P3M8-F1
#
_entry.id   AF-A0A751P3M8-F1
#
_cell.length_a   1.000
_cell.length_b   1.000
_cell.length_c   1.000
_cell.angle_alpha   90.00
_cell.angle_beta   90.00
_cell.angle_gamma   90.00
#
_symmetry.space_group_name_H-M   'P 1'
#
loop_
_entity.id
_entity.type
_entity.pdbx_description
1 polymer ?
#
loop_
_entity_poly.entity_id
_entity_poly.type
_entity_poly.pdbx_seq_one_letter_code
_entity_poly.pdbx_strand_id
1 'polypeptide(L)'
;VGLDGQTFQIDGKKLEIQSDGTNSFKYIEIFLSLLISLTRRDYITPIVFIDEPEIGLHPKKSEQLIENLYEIYMSFKKSKEGIEQNKYATPYPNIFMSTHSPNILKSVVKEFGINQQVLHFSMLNENTNIRKMNSTYDDHRFLNIFNDNEARLFFSEFIFFVEGVTEQELFSNKLLTNKFQHLKNIDIYATSDVALKYINPSYSNTAIPYIVLYDADHLFSFDNQNKKFTLKTGKLSIAQVRNKYKYSYIGSSNFQAKRNIDMFLKGLNNTTIQTDSNNINITNIDWHGLINRINKFILSKENYWITSTTIEGCLINEKSLILFKKWMLSEVLGNLNPKNIGNIDEIINSARLSPYLNDTQLLQTCESVLSNNPAIQTLSDQNRLFIRKLKSDLVKLLSRRLNTVFPDDKIQSIVLRLLFCGKTETLTATFNKNFKKIVPVHFATEISNFRNDFTMLGYLTEKTSGWVTKFVNFSINEIEKNSADIKGFHDEFRLIFSELSSILDRLRFR
;
A
#
# COMPACT_ATOMS: atom_id res chain seq x y z
N VAL A 1 21.38 42.41 12.55
CA VAL A 1 21.82 41.08 13.02
C VAL A 1 23.27 41.20 13.43
N GLY A 2 23.56 40.94 14.72
CA GLY A 2 24.86 40.94 15.42
C GLY A 2 26.02 41.77 14.85
N LEU A 3 26.18 43.02 15.30
CA LEU A 3 27.45 43.75 15.21
C LEU A 3 27.77 44.40 16.55
N ASP A 4 27.85 43.59 17.59
CA ASP A 4 28.78 43.82 18.70
C ASP A 4 29.58 42.52 18.80
N GLY A 5 30.82 42.56 18.30
CA GLY A 5 31.66 41.39 17.97
C GLY A 5 32.04 40.45 19.12
N GLN A 6 31.38 40.54 20.28
CA GLN A 6 31.62 39.70 21.45
C GLN A 6 30.39 38.91 21.92
N THR A 7 29.17 39.24 21.48
CA THR A 7 27.96 38.51 21.90
C THR A 7 27.06 38.16 20.73
N PHE A 8 26.88 36.87 20.48
CA PHE A 8 25.87 36.38 19.53
C PHE A 8 24.49 36.50 20.19
N GLN A 9 23.64 37.37 19.66
CA GLN A 9 22.28 37.62 20.14
C GLN A 9 21.30 37.42 18.98
N ILE A 10 20.22 36.68 19.23
CA ILE A 10 19.15 36.43 18.27
C ILE A 10 17.92 37.21 18.74
N ASP A 11 17.36 38.07 17.87
CA ASP A 11 16.18 38.91 18.15
C ASP A 11 16.26 39.69 19.48
N GLY A 12 17.45 40.20 19.81
CA GLY A 12 17.69 40.98 21.03
C GLY A 12 17.74 40.18 22.33
N LYS A 13 17.73 38.83 22.25
CA LYS A 13 17.85 37.93 23.39
C LYS A 13 19.21 37.22 23.40
N LYS A 14 19.72 36.96 24.60
CA LYS A 14 20.91 36.12 24.81
C LYS A 14 20.61 34.68 24.41
N LEU A 15 21.63 33.98 23.89
CA LEU A 15 21.58 32.57 23.50
C LEU A 15 20.98 31.64 24.58
N GLU A 16 21.24 31.93 25.85
CA GLU A 16 20.74 31.18 27.02
C GLU A 16 19.21 31.14 27.15
N ILE A 17 18.49 32.09 26.52
CA ILE A 17 17.02 32.21 26.60
C ILE A 17 16.34 31.42 25.45
N GLN A 18 17.12 31.00 24.45
CA GLN A 18 16.61 30.32 23.26
C GLN A 18 16.93 28.82 23.30
N SER A 19 16.08 28.01 22.65
CA SER A 19 16.35 26.57 22.52
C SER A 19 17.62 26.31 21.71
N ASP A 20 18.36 25.26 22.07
CA ASP A 20 19.58 24.84 21.38
C ASP A 20 19.37 24.67 19.87
N GLY A 21 18.23 24.11 19.46
CA GLY A 21 17.88 23.98 18.05
C GLY A 21 17.73 25.32 17.32
N THR A 22 17.15 26.34 17.96
CA THR A 22 17.01 27.67 17.34
C THR A 22 18.37 28.35 17.20
N ASN A 23 19.24 28.17 18.19
CA ASN A 23 20.61 28.66 18.17
C ASN A 23 21.43 28.00 17.05
N SER A 24 21.38 26.66 16.93
CA SER A 24 22.04 25.90 15.87
C SER A 24 21.56 26.30 14.48
N PHE A 25 20.24 26.42 14.28
CA PHE A 25 19.67 26.88 13.01
C PHE A 25 20.21 28.25 12.61
N LYS A 26 20.15 29.23 13.53
CA LYS A 26 20.58 30.60 13.25
C LYS A 26 22.08 30.69 13.02
N TYR A 27 22.87 29.90 13.74
CA TYR A 27 24.31 29.82 13.52
C TYR A 27 24.63 29.31 12.12
N ILE A 28 24.09 28.15 11.71
CA ILE A 28 24.35 27.56 10.41
C ILE A 28 23.86 28.49 9.29
N GLU A 29 22.68 29.07 9.43
CA GLU A 29 22.10 30.02 8.47
C GLU A 29 23.02 31.24 8.27
N ILE A 30 23.42 31.91 9.36
CA ILE A 30 24.28 33.10 9.29
C ILE A 30 25.67 32.73 8.74
N PHE A 31 26.24 31.62 9.20
CA PHE A 31 27.54 31.13 8.75
C PHE A 31 27.57 30.90 7.24
N LEU A 32 26.60 30.14 6.72
CA LEU A 32 26.52 29.85 5.28
C LEU A 32 26.21 31.11 4.47
N SER A 33 25.35 32.00 4.98
CA SER A 33 25.05 33.28 4.33
C SER A 33 26.30 34.16 4.18
N LEU A 34 27.08 34.29 5.26
CA LEU A 34 28.33 35.05 5.26
C LEU A 34 29.35 34.42 4.31
N LEU A 35 29.52 33.10 4.38
CA LEU A 35 30.50 32.37 3.57
C LEU A 35 30.18 32.50 2.08
N ILE A 36 28.93 32.24 1.66
CA ILE A 36 28.52 32.43 0.27
C ILE A 36 28.69 33.90 -0.15
N SER A 37 28.38 34.87 0.72
CA SER A 37 28.53 36.29 0.41
C SER A 37 30.00 36.74 0.26
N LEU A 38 30.91 36.23 1.10
CA LEU A 38 32.33 36.59 1.09
C LEU A 38 33.06 36.01 -0.13
N THR A 39 32.74 34.78 -0.52
CA THR A 39 33.33 34.10 -1.70
C THR A 39 33.06 34.81 -3.03
N ARG A 40 32.16 35.80 -3.05
CA ARG A 40 31.91 36.65 -4.23
C ARG A 40 33.05 37.62 -4.54
N ARG A 41 33.88 37.96 -3.55
CA ARG A 41 34.93 38.98 -3.68
C ARG A 41 36.33 38.37 -3.89
N ASP A 42 36.51 37.11 -3.52
CA ASP A 42 37.78 36.41 -3.56
C ASP A 42 37.72 35.18 -4.47
N TYR A 43 38.82 34.83 -5.14
CA TYR A 43 38.92 33.61 -5.98
C TYR A 43 39.02 32.32 -5.17
N ILE A 44 38.95 32.40 -3.84
CA ILE A 44 39.07 31.24 -2.93
C ILE A 44 37.71 30.57 -2.81
N THR A 45 37.65 29.28 -3.16
CA THR A 45 36.44 28.46 -3.05
C THR A 45 36.52 27.56 -1.80
N PRO A 46 35.87 27.93 -0.69
CA PRO A 46 35.90 27.12 0.52
C PRO A 46 35.07 25.85 0.33
N ILE A 47 35.50 24.80 1.03
CA ILE A 47 34.77 23.55 1.17
C ILE A 47 34.20 23.52 2.58
N VAL A 48 32.89 23.30 2.69
CA VAL A 48 32.16 23.28 3.96
C VAL A 48 31.63 21.87 4.19
N PHE A 49 31.89 21.32 5.37
CA PHE A 49 31.31 20.07 5.83
C PHE A 49 30.36 20.37 6.98
N ILE A 50 29.12 19.88 6.88
CA ILE A 50 28.10 19.98 7.91
C ILE A 50 27.63 18.58 8.21
N ASP A 51 27.77 18.17 9.46
CA ASP A 51 27.30 16.86 9.94
C ASP A 51 25.99 17.04 10.69
N GLU A 52 25.00 16.24 10.32
CA GLU A 52 23.65 16.20 10.88
C GLU A 52 23.05 17.59 11.20
N PRO A 53 22.89 18.49 10.19
CA PRO A 53 22.34 19.83 10.40
C PRO A 53 20.93 19.84 11.02
N GLU A 54 20.21 18.71 10.98
CA GLU A 54 18.89 18.54 11.59
C GLU A 54 18.86 18.34 13.10
N ILE A 55 19.99 18.11 13.79
CA ILE A 55 19.99 17.83 15.24
C ILE A 55 19.33 18.98 16.00
N GLY A 56 18.30 18.65 16.78
CA GLY A 56 17.55 19.63 17.56
C GLY A 56 16.63 20.56 16.74
N LEU A 57 16.54 20.37 15.43
CA LEU A 57 15.66 21.16 14.56
C LEU A 57 14.29 20.51 14.40
N HIS A 58 13.25 21.34 14.42
CA HIS A 58 11.95 20.93 13.93
C HIS A 58 12.04 20.67 12.41
N PRO A 59 11.38 19.64 11.83
CA PRO A 59 11.51 19.30 10.41
C PRO A 59 11.30 20.48 9.44
N LYS A 60 10.32 21.35 9.73
CA LYS A 60 10.09 22.56 8.93
C LYS A 60 11.25 23.56 8.96
N LYS A 61 12.03 23.61 10.05
CA LYS A 61 13.25 24.42 10.14
C LYS A 61 14.38 23.82 9.30
N SER A 62 14.48 22.49 9.21
CA SER A 62 15.41 21.84 8.30
C SER A 62 15.09 22.19 6.84
N GLU A 63 13.82 22.22 6.46
CA GLU A 63 13.42 22.68 5.12
C GLU A 63 13.77 24.16 4.90
N GLN A 64 13.41 25.02 5.85
CA GLN A 64 13.70 26.45 5.79
C GLN A 64 15.20 26.73 5.66
N LEU A 65 16.05 25.92 6.30
CA LEU A 65 17.51 26.06 6.19
C LEU A 65 17.97 25.89 4.74
N ILE A 66 17.44 24.87 4.06
CA ILE A 66 17.79 24.56 2.66
C ILE A 66 17.16 25.58 1.70
N GLU A 67 15.92 26.01 1.94
CA GLU A 67 15.26 27.06 1.18
C GLU A 67 16.05 28.39 1.26
N ASN A 68 16.44 28.81 2.46
CA ASN A 68 17.24 30.03 2.66
C ASN A 68 18.62 29.91 2.01
N LEU A 69 19.26 28.74 2.12
CA LEU A 69 20.53 28.45 1.43
C LEU A 69 20.38 28.62 -0.08
N TYR A 70 19.31 28.07 -0.65
CA TYR A 70 19.00 28.13 -2.07
C TYR A 70 18.77 29.57 -2.53
N GLU A 71 17.96 30.35 -1.80
CA GLU A 71 17.70 31.76 -2.12
C GLU A 71 18.99 32.57 -2.15
N ILE A 72 19.85 32.41 -1.13
CA ILE A 72 21.15 33.08 -1.06
C ILE A 72 22.03 32.66 -2.24
N TYR A 73 22.12 31.36 -2.51
CA TYR A 73 22.89 30.81 -3.64
C TYR A 73 22.42 31.40 -4.98
N MET A 74 21.11 31.39 -5.24
CA MET A 74 20.52 31.89 -6.49
C MET A 74 20.60 33.41 -6.64
N SER A 75 20.57 34.15 -5.53
CA SER A 75 20.74 35.61 -5.54
C SER A 75 22.10 36.02 -6.14
N PHE A 76 23.11 35.17 -5.97
CA PHE A 76 24.46 35.41 -6.47
C PHE A 76 24.81 34.60 -7.73
N LYS A 77 24.02 33.58 -8.07
CA LYS A 77 24.18 32.77 -9.27
C LYS A 77 24.00 33.59 -10.54
N LYS A 78 25.05 33.68 -11.35
CA LYS A 78 24.99 34.31 -12.68
C LYS A 78 23.99 33.55 -13.57
N SER A 79 23.05 34.26 -14.17
CA SER A 79 21.97 33.67 -15.00
C SER A 79 22.16 33.85 -16.49
N LYS A 80 23.02 34.77 -16.94
CA LYS A 80 23.28 35.08 -18.36
C LYS A 80 24.77 35.36 -18.58
N GLU A 81 25.22 35.29 -19.83
CA GLU A 81 26.65 35.49 -20.17
C GLU A 81 27.13 36.95 -19.96
N GLY A 82 26.22 37.94 -19.95
CA GLY A 82 26.51 39.36 -19.78
C GLY A 82 26.80 39.84 -18.34
N ILE A 83 26.91 41.16 -18.16
CA ILE A 83 27.06 41.79 -16.84
C ILE A 83 25.69 41.79 -16.14
N GLU A 84 25.63 41.15 -14.98
CA GLU A 84 24.48 41.20 -14.09
C GLU A 84 24.91 41.86 -12.78
N GLN A 85 24.19 42.91 -12.36
CA GLN A 85 24.51 43.63 -11.13
C GLN A 85 24.45 42.64 -9.95
N ASN A 86 25.52 42.61 -9.15
CA ASN A 86 25.67 41.69 -8.01
C ASN A 86 25.76 40.19 -8.36
N LYS A 87 25.99 39.80 -9.61
CA LYS A 87 26.18 38.38 -9.99
C LYS A 87 27.48 38.21 -10.79
N TYR A 88 28.45 37.55 -10.17
CA TYR A 88 29.80 37.38 -10.71
C TYR A 88 30.02 35.93 -11.14
N ALA A 89 30.90 35.72 -12.12
CA ALA A 89 31.33 34.38 -12.54
C ALA A 89 32.44 33.82 -11.62
N THR A 90 32.23 33.92 -10.30
CA THR A 90 33.13 33.38 -9.28
C THR A 90 32.69 31.97 -8.89
N PRO A 91 33.63 31.06 -8.57
CA PRO A 91 33.26 29.72 -8.14
C PRO A 91 32.53 29.79 -6.79
N TYR A 92 31.46 29.01 -6.64
CA TYR A 92 30.65 28.96 -5.41
C TYR A 92 31.23 27.95 -4.42
N PRO A 93 31.00 28.14 -3.11
CA PRO A 93 31.45 27.19 -2.10
C PRO A 93 30.85 25.80 -2.34
N ASN A 94 31.67 24.77 -2.10
CA ASN A 94 31.23 23.38 -2.13
C ASN A 94 30.75 22.98 -0.74
N ILE A 95 29.48 22.62 -0.61
CA ILE A 95 28.87 22.26 0.66
C ILE A 95 28.56 20.77 0.66
N PHE A 96 29.12 20.06 1.64
CA PHE A 96 28.85 18.66 1.92
C PHE A 96 28.01 18.56 3.19
N MET A 97 26.87 17.89 3.08
CA MET A 97 25.98 17.62 4.22
C MET A 97 25.85 16.12 4.41
N SER A 98 26.16 15.65 5.61
CA SER A 98 25.77 14.33 6.11
C SER A 98 24.42 14.50 6.82
N THR A 99 23.44 13.67 6.49
CA THR A 99 22.09 13.79 7.04
C THR A 99 21.36 12.47 7.03
N HIS A 100 20.53 12.28 8.05
CA HIS A 100 19.52 11.22 8.17
C HIS A 100 18.09 11.78 7.98
N SER A 101 17.95 13.06 7.62
CA SER A 101 16.66 13.75 7.51
C SER A 101 16.05 13.65 6.11
N PRO A 102 14.85 13.03 5.98
CA PRO A 102 14.09 13.05 4.73
C PRO A 102 13.75 14.46 4.26
N ASN A 103 13.50 15.39 5.18
CA ASN A 103 13.11 16.76 4.88
C ASN A 103 14.25 17.53 4.19
N ILE A 104 15.50 17.30 4.63
CA ILE A 104 16.68 17.89 3.99
C ILE A 104 16.86 17.31 2.59
N LEU A 105 16.80 15.98 2.44
CA LEU A 105 16.90 15.32 1.14
C LEU A 105 15.83 15.85 0.17
N LYS A 106 14.58 15.94 0.64
CA LYS A 106 13.45 16.48 -0.11
C LYS A 106 13.75 17.89 -0.62
N SER A 107 14.08 18.82 0.28
CA SER A 107 14.33 20.21 -0.09
C SER A 107 15.54 20.35 -1.01
N VAL A 108 16.62 19.61 -0.78
CA VAL A 108 17.81 19.65 -1.65
C VAL A 108 17.47 19.21 -3.07
N VAL A 109 16.77 18.08 -3.22
CA VAL A 109 16.36 17.55 -4.54
C VAL A 109 15.43 18.53 -5.28
N LYS A 110 14.46 19.11 -4.58
CA LYS A 110 13.45 20.00 -5.19
C LYS A 110 14.04 21.36 -5.58
N GLU A 111 14.83 21.97 -4.70
CA GLU A 111 15.34 23.33 -4.93
C GLU A 111 16.58 23.33 -5.83
N PHE A 112 17.57 22.46 -5.59
CA PHE A 112 18.86 22.55 -6.28
C PHE A 112 18.88 21.85 -7.64
N GLY A 113 17.99 20.88 -7.89
CA GLY A 113 17.86 20.18 -9.16
C GLY A 113 19.20 19.60 -9.65
N ILE A 114 19.68 20.07 -10.80
CA ILE A 114 20.97 19.64 -11.38
C ILE A 114 22.22 20.15 -10.61
N ASN A 115 22.04 21.09 -9.66
CA ASN A 115 23.13 21.69 -8.89
C ASN A 115 23.39 20.98 -7.56
N GLN A 116 22.98 19.71 -7.43
CA GLN A 116 23.28 18.88 -6.26
C GLN A 116 23.72 17.48 -6.67
N GLN A 117 24.27 16.75 -5.69
CA GLN A 117 24.57 15.34 -5.80
C GLN A 117 24.24 14.66 -4.46
N VAL A 118 23.50 13.56 -4.52
CA VAL A 118 23.23 12.72 -3.34
C VAL A 118 24.06 11.44 -3.41
N LEU A 119 24.76 11.14 -2.32
CA LEU A 119 25.52 9.92 -2.12
C LEU A 119 24.83 9.09 -1.04
N HIS A 120 24.43 7.87 -1.38
CA HIS A 120 23.79 6.93 -0.47
C HIS A 120 24.84 5.98 0.11
N PHE A 121 25.03 6.06 1.42
CA PHE A 121 25.93 5.19 2.17
C PHE A 121 25.14 4.01 2.74
N SER A 122 25.72 2.82 2.66
CA SER A 122 25.10 1.58 3.13
C SER A 122 26.16 0.59 3.60
N MET A 123 25.80 -0.31 4.50
CA MET A 123 26.69 -1.39 4.94
C MET A 123 26.22 -2.72 4.35
N LEU A 124 27.14 -3.43 3.69
CA LEU A 124 26.90 -4.79 3.17
C LEU A 124 28.11 -5.66 3.54
N ASN A 125 27.88 -6.76 4.26
CA ASN A 125 28.93 -7.67 4.71
C ASN A 125 30.08 -6.91 5.39
N GLU A 126 29.75 -6.04 6.35
CA GLU A 126 30.69 -5.19 7.10
C GLU A 126 31.48 -4.17 6.27
N ASN A 127 31.22 -4.07 4.96
CA ASN A 127 31.85 -3.11 4.08
C ASN A 127 30.91 -1.94 3.76
N THR A 128 31.44 -0.71 3.84
CA THR A 128 30.73 0.49 3.41
C THR A 128 30.64 0.52 1.89
N ASN A 129 29.42 0.52 1.38
CA ASN A 129 29.12 0.72 -0.03
C ASN A 129 28.52 2.11 -0.23
N ILE A 130 29.09 2.83 -1.19
CA ILE A 130 28.66 4.16 -1.57
C ILE A 130 28.06 4.09 -2.96
N ARG A 131 26.84 4.60 -3.12
CA ARG A 131 26.17 4.73 -4.42
C ARG A 131 25.82 6.17 -4.70
N LYS A 132 26.08 6.64 -5.92
CA LYS A 132 25.57 7.93 -6.40
C LYS A 132 24.10 7.76 -6.75
N MET A 133 23.22 8.43 -6.01
CA MET A 133 21.78 8.37 -6.24
C MET A 133 21.42 9.13 -7.52
N ASN A 134 20.45 8.63 -8.27
CA ASN A 134 19.82 9.36 -9.36
C ASN A 134 18.83 10.38 -8.75
N SER A 135 19.36 11.52 -8.31
CA SER A 135 18.64 12.55 -7.56
C SER A 135 18.08 13.70 -8.41
N THR A 136 18.23 13.62 -9.74
CA THR A 136 17.72 14.62 -10.69
C THR A 136 16.56 14.02 -11.48
N TYR A 137 15.44 14.73 -11.55
CA TYR A 137 14.20 14.23 -12.17
C TYR A 137 13.63 15.26 -13.15
N ASP A 138 13.45 14.85 -14.41
CA ASP A 138 12.89 15.71 -15.45
C ASP A 138 11.35 15.76 -15.42
N ASP A 139 10.70 14.80 -14.76
CA ASP A 139 9.24 14.72 -14.70
C ASP A 139 8.70 15.59 -13.56
N HIS A 140 8.21 16.78 -13.91
CA HIS A 140 7.59 17.71 -12.96
C HIS A 140 6.43 17.09 -12.17
N ARG A 141 5.72 16.10 -12.72
CA ARG A 141 4.65 15.42 -11.97
C ARG A 141 5.21 14.64 -10.80
N PHE A 142 6.39 14.04 -10.96
CA PHE A 142 7.07 13.37 -9.86
C PHE A 142 7.54 14.37 -8.81
N LEU A 143 8.17 15.48 -9.20
CA LEU A 143 8.62 16.52 -8.26
C LEU A 143 7.47 17.13 -7.43
N ASN A 144 6.27 17.19 -8.00
CA ASN A 144 5.05 17.62 -7.30
C ASN A 144 4.51 16.57 -6.31
N ILE A 145 4.80 15.28 -6.55
CA ILE A 145 4.44 14.16 -5.66
C ILE A 145 5.54 13.91 -4.62
N PHE A 146 6.78 14.30 -4.91
CA PHE A 146 7.93 14.03 -4.06
C PHE A 146 7.88 14.88 -2.77
N ASN A 147 7.45 14.22 -1.68
CA ASN A 147 7.17 14.82 -0.39
C ASN A 147 7.93 14.04 0.71
N ASP A 148 7.58 14.28 1.98
CA ASP A 148 8.23 13.63 3.13
C ASP A 148 8.08 12.10 3.13
N ASN A 149 6.92 11.60 2.67
CA ASN A 149 6.67 10.16 2.62
C ASN A 149 7.58 9.47 1.61
N GLU A 150 7.76 10.06 0.43
CA GLU A 150 8.63 9.55 -0.63
C GLU A 150 10.10 9.70 -0.24
N ALA A 151 10.47 10.84 0.36
CA ALA A 151 11.83 11.09 0.81
C ALA A 151 12.26 10.13 1.92
N ARG A 152 11.33 9.74 2.82
CA ARG A 152 11.61 8.76 3.89
C ARG A 152 12.09 7.43 3.34
N LEU A 153 11.61 7.02 2.16
CA LEU A 153 11.95 5.73 1.56
C LEU A 153 13.44 5.60 1.21
N PHE A 154 14.16 6.71 1.06
CA PHE A 154 15.61 6.70 0.85
C PHE A 154 16.43 6.40 2.11
N PHE A 155 15.76 6.22 3.26
CA PHE A 155 16.35 5.87 4.54
C PHE A 155 15.81 4.53 5.09
N SER A 156 14.94 3.85 4.34
CA SER A 156 14.30 2.60 4.75
C SER A 156 15.28 1.43 4.79
N GLU A 157 15.07 0.50 5.74
CA GLU A 157 15.78 -0.79 5.74
C GLU A 157 15.30 -1.71 4.61
N PHE A 158 14.00 -1.69 4.34
CA PHE A 158 13.35 -2.45 3.28
C PHE A 158 12.06 -1.75 2.85
N ILE A 159 11.78 -1.71 1.55
CA ILE A 159 10.55 -1.08 1.02
C ILE A 159 9.62 -2.13 0.44
N PHE A 160 8.37 -2.13 0.87
CA PHE A 160 7.32 -2.93 0.26
C PHE A 160 6.32 -2.04 -0.46
N PHE A 161 6.45 -2.01 -1.79
CA PHE A 161 5.54 -1.27 -2.66
C PHE A 161 4.27 -2.07 -2.88
N VAL A 162 3.13 -1.43 -2.66
CA VAL A 162 1.80 -2.04 -2.85
C VAL A 162 0.95 -1.19 -3.80
N GLU A 163 -0.05 -1.80 -4.41
CA GLU A 163 -0.88 -1.16 -5.43
C GLU A 163 -1.81 -0.08 -4.86
N GLY A 164 -2.38 -0.30 -3.69
CA GLY A 164 -3.37 0.61 -3.13
C GLY A 164 -3.45 0.63 -1.61
N VAL A 165 -4.48 1.34 -1.15
CA VAL A 165 -4.77 1.58 0.26
C VAL A 165 -5.19 0.31 1.01
N THR A 166 -5.84 -0.64 0.32
CA THR A 166 -6.29 -1.91 0.90
C THR A 166 -5.11 -2.77 1.35
N GLU A 167 -4.08 -2.89 0.52
CA GLU A 167 -2.84 -3.60 0.84
C GLU A 167 -2.08 -2.86 1.95
N GLN A 168 -1.99 -1.54 1.86
CA GLN A 168 -1.34 -0.73 2.89
C GLN A 168 -2.01 -0.92 4.25
N GLU A 169 -3.35 -0.94 4.29
CA GLU A 169 -4.13 -1.24 5.49
C GLU A 169 -3.82 -2.64 6.04
N LEU A 170 -3.80 -3.66 5.17
CA LEU A 170 -3.53 -5.04 5.57
C LEU A 170 -2.15 -5.20 6.21
N PHE A 171 -1.10 -4.75 5.51
CA PHE A 171 0.27 -4.99 5.95
C PHE A 171 0.70 -4.05 7.09
N SER A 172 0.01 -2.92 7.26
CA SER A 172 0.21 -2.01 8.41
C SER A 172 -0.64 -2.40 9.63
N ASN A 173 -1.44 -3.46 9.54
CA ASN A 173 -2.33 -3.90 10.61
C ASN A 173 -1.53 -4.27 11.87
N LYS A 174 -1.85 -3.63 13.00
CA LYS A 174 -1.13 -3.80 14.27
C LYS A 174 -1.11 -5.23 14.78
N LEU A 175 -2.22 -5.97 14.69
CA LEU A 175 -2.27 -7.36 15.17
C LEU A 175 -1.46 -8.27 14.25
N LEU A 176 -1.51 -8.06 12.94
CA LEU A 176 -0.70 -8.79 11.98
C LEU A 176 0.79 -8.54 12.24
N THR A 177 1.22 -7.29 12.39
CA THR A 177 2.61 -6.91 12.71
C THR A 177 3.07 -7.49 14.06
N ASN A 178 2.17 -7.62 15.04
CA ASN A 178 2.49 -8.26 16.31
C ASN A 178 2.71 -9.79 16.17
N LYS A 179 2.04 -10.45 15.23
CA LYS A 179 2.27 -11.88 14.94
C LYS A 179 3.47 -12.09 14.01
N PHE A 180 3.74 -11.13 13.13
CA PHE A 180 4.82 -11.17 12.14
C PHE A 180 5.76 -9.99 12.34
N GLN A 181 6.63 -10.10 13.35
CA GLN A 181 7.47 -9.00 13.85
C GLN A 181 8.40 -8.39 12.78
N HIS A 182 8.79 -9.16 11.77
CA HIS A 182 9.62 -8.68 10.66
C HIS A 182 8.96 -7.54 9.86
N LEU A 183 7.63 -7.43 9.90
CA LEU A 183 6.90 -6.32 9.27
C LEU A 183 7.21 -4.95 9.91
N LYS A 184 7.70 -4.91 11.15
CA LYS A 184 8.02 -3.65 11.85
C LYS A 184 9.14 -2.85 11.17
N ASN A 185 10.02 -3.54 10.45
CA ASN A 185 11.18 -2.94 9.80
C ASN A 185 10.97 -2.72 8.30
N ILE A 186 9.73 -2.86 7.84
CA ILE A 186 9.36 -2.73 6.42
C ILE A 186 8.53 -1.47 6.25
N ASP A 187 9.01 -0.56 5.41
CA ASP A 187 8.23 0.59 4.98
C ASP A 187 7.24 0.16 3.89
N ILE A 188 5.96 0.13 4.25
CA ILE A 188 4.87 -0.22 3.32
C ILE A 188 4.39 1.06 2.64
N TYR A 189 4.44 1.08 1.31
CA TYR A 189 4.16 2.27 0.53
C TYR A 189 3.20 1.99 -0.63
N ALA A 190 1.98 2.54 -0.54
CA ALA A 190 1.03 2.53 -1.65
C ALA A 190 1.44 3.57 -2.69
N THR A 191 1.67 3.14 -3.93
CA THR A 191 2.30 3.99 -4.93
C THR A 191 1.53 4.04 -6.25
N SER A 192 1.55 5.24 -6.86
CA SER A 192 1.22 5.39 -8.27
C SER A 192 2.37 4.94 -9.16
N ASP A 193 2.10 4.76 -10.46
CA ASP A 193 3.12 4.37 -11.43
C ASP A 193 4.22 5.41 -11.60
N VAL A 194 3.85 6.70 -11.52
CA VAL A 194 4.79 7.81 -11.62
C VAL A 194 5.76 7.78 -10.45
N ALA A 195 5.24 7.66 -9.22
CA ALA A 195 6.07 7.60 -8.02
C ALA A 195 6.96 6.35 -8.01
N LEU A 196 6.41 5.17 -8.31
CA LEU A 196 7.15 3.91 -8.30
C LEU A 196 8.33 3.93 -9.28
N LYS A 197 8.16 4.54 -10.47
CA LYS A 197 9.22 4.62 -11.48
C LYS A 197 10.50 5.28 -10.94
N TYR A 198 10.36 6.36 -10.17
CA TYR A 198 11.49 7.18 -9.72
C TYR A 198 12.00 6.79 -8.33
N ILE A 199 11.11 6.32 -7.45
CA ILE A 199 11.45 5.96 -6.07
C ILE A 199 12.08 4.56 -6.01
N ASN A 200 11.74 3.66 -6.94
CA ASN A 200 12.25 2.29 -6.84
C ASN A 200 13.79 2.27 -6.76
N PRO A 201 14.37 1.52 -5.80
CA PRO A 201 15.82 1.48 -5.57
C PRO A 201 16.68 1.14 -6.80
N SER A 202 16.12 0.37 -7.75
CA SER A 202 16.81 0.05 -9.00
C SER A 202 17.00 1.26 -9.92
N TYR A 203 16.02 2.15 -10.00
CA TYR A 203 16.09 3.39 -10.78
C TYR A 203 16.84 4.46 -10.01
N SER A 204 16.57 4.64 -8.72
CA SER A 204 17.24 5.65 -7.90
C SER A 204 18.70 5.32 -7.59
N ASN A 205 19.13 4.09 -7.89
CA ASN A 205 20.48 3.58 -7.63
C ASN A 205 20.84 3.58 -6.13
N THR A 206 19.91 3.16 -5.27
CA THR A 206 20.16 2.95 -3.84
C THR A 206 20.41 1.48 -3.54
N ALA A 207 20.98 1.18 -2.37
CA ALA A 207 21.25 -0.19 -1.93
C ALA A 207 20.04 -0.83 -1.21
N ILE A 208 18.91 -0.12 -1.15
CA ILE A 208 17.76 -0.49 -0.34
C ILE A 208 17.04 -1.69 -1.01
N PRO A 209 16.86 -2.80 -0.29
CA PRO A 209 16.10 -3.94 -0.76
C PRO A 209 14.60 -3.59 -0.84
N TYR A 210 13.92 -4.13 -1.84
CA TYR A 210 12.50 -3.85 -2.02
C TYR A 210 11.76 -4.97 -2.73
N ILE A 211 10.44 -4.99 -2.57
CA ILE A 211 9.52 -5.82 -3.36
C ILE A 211 8.33 -4.98 -3.79
N VAL A 212 7.82 -5.23 -5.00
CA VAL A 212 6.58 -4.66 -5.51
C VAL A 212 5.52 -5.76 -5.61
N LEU A 213 4.41 -5.59 -4.90
CA LEU A 213 3.23 -6.44 -4.99
C LEU A 213 2.25 -5.89 -6.04
N TYR A 214 1.81 -6.77 -6.93
CA TYR A 214 0.75 -6.47 -7.88
C TYR A 214 -0.39 -7.48 -7.84
N ASP A 215 -1.58 -7.04 -8.23
CA ASP A 215 -2.63 -7.95 -8.64
C ASP A 215 -2.26 -8.76 -9.90
N ALA A 216 -2.86 -9.94 -10.06
CA ALA A 216 -2.62 -10.81 -11.21
C ALA A 216 -2.92 -10.14 -12.55
N ASP A 217 -3.86 -9.19 -12.59
CA ASP A 217 -4.25 -8.50 -13.82
C ASP A 217 -3.24 -7.46 -14.29
N HIS A 218 -2.19 -7.13 -13.53
CA HIS A 218 -1.04 -6.39 -14.08
C HIS A 218 -0.23 -7.26 -15.03
N LEU A 219 -0.22 -8.57 -14.83
CA LEU A 219 0.51 -9.52 -15.67
C LEU A 219 -0.37 -10.15 -16.73
N PHE A 220 -1.61 -10.50 -16.37
CA PHE A 220 -2.49 -11.32 -17.20
C PHE A 220 -3.69 -10.52 -17.73
N SER A 221 -4.14 -10.88 -18.92
CA SER A 221 -5.43 -10.49 -19.47
C SER A 221 -6.15 -11.75 -19.95
N PHE A 222 -7.38 -11.95 -19.51
CA PHE A 222 -8.20 -13.06 -19.98
C PHE A 222 -8.95 -12.69 -21.25
N ASP A 223 -8.73 -13.44 -22.32
CA ASP A 223 -9.51 -13.38 -23.55
C ASP A 223 -10.61 -14.45 -23.51
N ASN A 224 -11.85 -14.02 -23.31
CA ASN A 224 -13.00 -14.91 -23.24
C ASN A 224 -13.41 -15.49 -24.61
N GLN A 225 -13.07 -14.82 -25.72
CA GLN A 225 -13.42 -15.29 -27.07
C GLN A 225 -12.53 -16.46 -27.46
N ASN A 226 -11.21 -16.29 -27.29
CA ASN A 226 -10.24 -17.33 -27.60
C ASN A 226 -9.99 -18.29 -26.43
N LYS A 227 -10.60 -18.03 -25.26
CA LYS A 227 -10.41 -18.78 -24.02
C LYS A 227 -8.93 -18.95 -23.68
N LYS A 228 -8.19 -17.85 -23.66
CA LYS A 228 -6.73 -17.81 -23.40
C LYS A 228 -6.34 -16.68 -22.48
N PHE A 229 -5.27 -16.88 -21.71
CA PHE A 229 -4.58 -15.79 -21.03
C PHE A 229 -3.49 -15.22 -21.93
N THR A 230 -3.46 -13.89 -22.05
CA THR A 230 -2.38 -13.15 -22.69
C THR A 230 -1.58 -12.38 -21.64
N LEU A 231 -0.28 -12.21 -21.89
CA LEU A 231 0.59 -11.44 -21.01
C LEU A 231 0.56 -9.97 -21.42
N LYS A 232 0.36 -9.10 -20.45
CA LYS A 232 0.47 -7.66 -20.64
C LYS A 232 1.95 -7.24 -20.77
N THR A 233 2.18 -6.15 -21.46
CA THR A 233 3.51 -5.55 -21.68
C THR A 233 3.73 -4.26 -20.89
N GLY A 234 2.82 -3.95 -19.97
CA GLY A 234 2.82 -2.72 -19.17
C GLY A 234 3.84 -2.76 -18.02
N LYS A 235 3.35 -2.58 -16.78
CA LYS A 235 4.18 -2.42 -15.57
C LYS A 235 5.13 -3.60 -15.32
N LEU A 236 4.67 -4.82 -15.59
CA LEU A 236 5.43 -6.05 -15.49
C LEU A 236 5.42 -6.76 -16.84
N SER A 237 6.59 -6.92 -17.46
CA SER A 237 6.73 -7.55 -18.77
C SER A 237 7.67 -8.76 -18.72
N ILE A 238 7.10 -9.96 -18.82
CA ILE A 238 7.88 -11.21 -18.90
C ILE A 238 8.84 -11.20 -20.09
N ALA A 239 8.48 -10.54 -21.18
CA ALA A 239 9.36 -10.40 -22.34
C ALA A 239 10.63 -9.58 -22.01
N GLN A 240 10.49 -8.49 -21.24
CA GLN A 240 11.64 -7.70 -20.78
C GLN A 240 12.50 -8.51 -19.80
N VAL A 241 11.89 -9.21 -18.84
CA VAL A 241 12.60 -10.12 -17.91
C VAL A 241 13.36 -11.19 -18.67
N ARG A 242 12.72 -11.82 -19.68
CA ARG A 242 13.37 -12.80 -20.55
C ARG A 242 14.58 -12.21 -21.30
N ASN A 243 14.45 -10.98 -21.81
CA ASN A 243 15.51 -10.31 -22.55
C ASN A 243 16.73 -9.99 -21.67
N LYS A 244 16.53 -9.65 -20.39
CA LYS A 244 17.62 -9.46 -19.41
C LYS A 244 18.51 -10.70 -19.30
N TYR A 245 17.92 -11.88 -19.45
CA TYR A 245 18.64 -13.15 -19.38
C TYR A 245 19.10 -13.70 -20.73
N LYS A 246 18.91 -12.98 -21.84
CA LYS A 246 19.13 -13.46 -23.21
C LYS A 246 20.50 -14.10 -23.40
N TYR A 247 21.57 -13.47 -22.88
CA TYR A 247 22.97 -13.86 -23.04
C TYR A 247 23.57 -14.57 -21.82
N SER A 248 22.72 -15.22 -20.99
CA SER A 248 23.20 -15.96 -19.81
C SER A 248 23.96 -17.23 -20.21
N TYR A 249 25.08 -17.50 -19.54
CA TYR A 249 25.88 -18.71 -19.78
C TYR A 249 25.14 -19.98 -19.35
N ILE A 250 25.31 -21.07 -20.10
CA ILE A 250 24.73 -22.38 -19.78
C ILE A 250 25.21 -22.83 -18.39
N GLY A 251 24.28 -23.29 -17.55
CA GLY A 251 24.56 -23.69 -16.16
C GLY A 251 24.44 -22.55 -15.14
N SER A 252 24.33 -21.29 -15.57
CA SER A 252 24.08 -20.17 -14.66
C SER A 252 22.68 -20.22 -14.04
N SER A 253 22.53 -19.63 -12.85
CA SER A 253 21.21 -19.41 -12.25
C SER A 253 20.33 -18.48 -13.11
N ASN A 254 20.92 -17.64 -13.96
CA ASN A 254 20.21 -16.76 -14.90
C ASN A 254 19.74 -17.51 -16.15
N PHE A 255 20.51 -18.49 -16.61
CA PHE A 255 20.11 -19.40 -17.68
C PHE A 255 18.96 -20.30 -17.25
N GLN A 256 18.98 -20.78 -16.00
CA GLN A 256 17.85 -21.52 -15.44
C GLN A 256 16.58 -20.65 -15.37
N ALA A 257 16.69 -19.38 -14.96
CA ALA A 257 15.57 -18.44 -14.96
C ALA A 257 15.01 -18.23 -16.38
N LYS A 258 15.86 -18.01 -17.38
CA LYS A 258 15.45 -17.94 -18.80
C LYS A 258 14.72 -19.20 -19.26
N ARG A 259 15.26 -20.38 -18.95
CA ARG A 259 14.64 -21.67 -19.31
C ARG A 259 13.26 -21.83 -18.67
N ASN A 260 13.11 -21.46 -17.40
CA ASN A 260 11.81 -21.48 -16.71
C ASN A 260 10.80 -20.55 -17.42
N ILE A 261 11.22 -19.35 -17.82
CA ILE A 261 10.40 -18.40 -18.58
C ILE A 261 10.00 -18.98 -19.94
N ASP A 262 10.95 -19.56 -20.69
CA ASP A 262 10.69 -20.17 -22.00
C ASP A 262 9.67 -21.31 -21.90
N MET A 263 9.81 -22.17 -20.89
CA MET A 263 8.85 -23.25 -20.62
C MET A 263 7.48 -22.70 -20.24
N PHE A 264 7.42 -21.67 -19.39
CA PHE A 264 6.17 -21.01 -19.02
C PHE A 264 5.46 -20.40 -20.22
N LEU A 265 6.17 -19.65 -21.07
CA LEU A 265 5.60 -19.02 -22.27
C LEU A 265 5.08 -20.06 -23.27
N LYS A 266 5.84 -21.14 -23.49
CA LYS A 266 5.40 -22.26 -24.34
C LYS A 266 4.14 -22.92 -23.78
N GLY A 267 4.11 -23.16 -22.46
CA GLY A 267 2.95 -23.73 -21.78
C GLY A 267 1.73 -22.83 -21.92
N LEU A 268 1.86 -21.55 -21.61
CA LEU A 268 0.77 -20.57 -21.66
C LEU A 268 0.16 -20.47 -23.07
N ASN A 269 0.99 -20.36 -24.12
CA ASN A 269 0.51 -20.23 -25.51
C ASN A 269 -0.24 -21.46 -26.02
N ASN A 270 0.18 -22.64 -25.57
CA ASN A 270 -0.39 -23.93 -25.97
C ASN A 270 -1.61 -24.34 -25.15
N THR A 271 -1.93 -23.60 -24.08
CA THR A 271 -3.04 -23.97 -23.19
C THR A 271 -4.28 -23.18 -23.52
N THR A 272 -5.38 -23.88 -23.79
CA THR A 272 -6.72 -23.31 -23.82
C THR A 272 -7.32 -23.38 -22.43
N ILE A 273 -7.80 -22.26 -21.91
CA ILE A 273 -8.37 -22.13 -20.57
C ILE A 273 -9.83 -22.59 -20.59
N GLN A 274 -10.15 -23.61 -19.80
CA GLN A 274 -11.53 -24.01 -19.57
C GLN A 274 -12.02 -23.32 -18.30
N THR A 275 -13.24 -22.83 -18.36
CA THR A 275 -13.90 -22.16 -17.24
C THR A 275 -15.16 -22.92 -16.85
N ASP A 276 -15.67 -22.63 -15.66
CA ASP A 276 -17.00 -23.08 -15.24
C ASP A 276 -18.11 -22.42 -16.09
N SER A 277 -19.36 -22.84 -15.86
CA SER A 277 -20.54 -22.32 -16.58
C SER A 277 -20.71 -20.81 -16.42
N ASN A 278 -20.19 -20.25 -15.33
CA ASN A 278 -20.30 -18.83 -14.98
C ASN A 278 -19.09 -18.00 -15.43
N ASN A 279 -18.07 -18.63 -16.03
CA ASN A 279 -16.81 -18.02 -16.45
C ASN A 279 -16.07 -17.28 -15.31
N ILE A 280 -16.21 -17.74 -14.07
CA ILE A 280 -15.58 -17.14 -12.88
C ILE A 280 -14.42 -17.98 -12.32
N ASN A 281 -14.43 -19.29 -12.60
CA ASN A 281 -13.39 -20.24 -12.19
C ASN A 281 -12.67 -20.82 -13.39
N ILE A 282 -11.39 -21.14 -13.22
CA ILE A 282 -10.60 -21.95 -14.14
C ILE A 282 -10.68 -23.41 -13.67
N THR A 283 -11.02 -24.32 -14.57
CA THR A 283 -11.32 -25.72 -14.22
C THR A 283 -10.23 -26.70 -14.64
N ASN A 284 -9.46 -26.38 -15.67
CA ASN A 284 -8.48 -27.31 -16.26
C ASN A 284 -7.03 -27.07 -15.81
N ILE A 285 -6.76 -26.06 -14.99
CA ILE A 285 -5.42 -25.73 -14.50
C ILE A 285 -5.50 -25.32 -13.02
N ASP A 286 -4.52 -25.77 -12.23
CA ASP A 286 -4.25 -25.22 -10.91
C ASP A 286 -3.69 -23.79 -11.04
N TRP A 287 -4.59 -22.80 -11.05
CA TRP A 287 -4.26 -21.39 -11.19
C TRP A 287 -3.38 -20.87 -10.05
N HIS A 288 -3.71 -21.22 -8.80
CA HIS A 288 -2.92 -20.81 -7.64
C HIS A 288 -1.51 -21.42 -7.67
N GLY A 289 -1.39 -22.69 -8.05
CA GLY A 289 -0.11 -23.36 -8.24
C GLY A 289 0.73 -22.73 -9.36
N LEU A 290 0.10 -22.32 -10.46
CA LEU A 290 0.78 -21.59 -11.55
C LEU A 290 1.35 -20.26 -11.06
N ILE A 291 0.54 -19.45 -10.38
CA ILE A 291 0.95 -18.14 -9.84
C ILE A 291 2.10 -18.30 -8.85
N ASN A 292 2.02 -19.28 -7.94
CA ASN A 292 3.09 -19.58 -7.00
C ASN A 292 4.40 -19.96 -7.71
N ARG A 293 4.33 -20.74 -8.79
CA ARG A 293 5.50 -21.09 -9.61
C ARG A 293 6.09 -19.85 -10.30
N ILE A 294 5.26 -18.95 -10.82
CA ILE A 294 5.73 -17.69 -11.42
C ILE A 294 6.47 -16.85 -10.38
N ASN A 295 5.88 -16.66 -9.20
CA ASN A 295 6.51 -15.91 -8.11
C ASN A 295 7.87 -16.51 -7.70
N LYS A 296 7.94 -17.83 -7.50
CA LYS A 296 9.16 -18.50 -7.04
C LYS A 296 10.26 -18.61 -8.10
N PHE A 297 9.90 -18.89 -9.34
CA PHE A 297 10.86 -19.28 -10.38
C PHE A 297 11.10 -18.26 -11.48
N ILE A 298 10.23 -17.25 -11.62
CA ILE A 298 10.31 -16.22 -12.66
C ILE A 298 10.55 -14.84 -12.03
N LEU A 299 9.73 -14.45 -11.05
CA LEU A 299 9.75 -13.09 -10.49
C LEU A 299 10.66 -12.92 -9.26
N SER A 300 11.09 -14.01 -8.63
CA SER A 300 11.89 -13.98 -7.40
C SER A 300 13.19 -13.18 -7.48
N LYS A 301 13.77 -13.02 -8.68
CA LYS A 301 14.98 -12.22 -8.94
C LYS A 301 14.69 -10.78 -9.41
N GLU A 302 13.43 -10.46 -9.69
CA GLU A 302 13.04 -9.16 -10.27
C GLU A 302 12.37 -8.24 -9.24
N ASN A 303 12.37 -8.61 -7.96
CA ASN A 303 11.73 -7.84 -6.89
C ASN A 303 10.22 -7.61 -7.10
N TYR A 304 9.56 -8.52 -7.83
CA TYR A 304 8.12 -8.53 -8.02
C TYR A 304 7.49 -9.73 -7.33
N TRP A 305 6.27 -9.54 -6.86
CA TRP A 305 5.38 -10.59 -6.42
C TRP A 305 3.97 -10.29 -6.94
N ILE A 306 3.26 -11.30 -7.41
CA ILE A 306 1.87 -11.16 -7.85
C ILE A 306 0.93 -11.97 -6.97
N THR A 307 -0.26 -11.45 -6.72
CA THR A 307 -1.37 -12.24 -6.16
C THR A 307 -1.98 -13.13 -7.25
N SER A 308 -2.81 -14.08 -6.84
CA SER A 308 -3.53 -14.99 -7.72
C SER A 308 -4.72 -14.30 -8.39
N THR A 309 -5.37 -13.39 -7.68
CA THR A 309 -6.40 -12.51 -8.25
C THR A 309 -6.21 -11.07 -7.79
N THR A 310 -6.48 -10.83 -6.50
CA THR A 310 -6.35 -9.55 -5.80
C THR A 310 -6.03 -9.79 -4.33
N ILE A 311 -5.69 -8.74 -3.56
CA ILE A 311 -5.49 -8.90 -2.12
C ILE A 311 -6.74 -9.42 -1.39
N GLU A 312 -7.94 -9.05 -1.85
CA GLU A 312 -9.18 -9.58 -1.32
C GLU A 312 -9.32 -11.07 -1.60
N GLY A 313 -8.75 -11.56 -2.70
CA GLY A 313 -8.66 -13.00 -2.97
C GLY A 313 -7.73 -13.75 -2.05
N CYS A 314 -6.69 -13.09 -1.51
CA CYS A 314 -5.85 -13.67 -0.48
C CYS A 314 -6.61 -13.83 0.85
N LEU A 315 -7.54 -12.91 1.15
CA LEU A 315 -8.31 -12.88 2.39
C LEU A 315 -9.62 -13.68 2.32
N ILE A 316 -10.32 -13.65 1.17
CA ILE A 316 -11.61 -14.28 0.93
C ILE A 316 -11.41 -15.40 -0.10
N ASN A 317 -11.19 -16.61 0.42
CA ASN A 317 -10.95 -17.82 -0.34
C ASN A 317 -11.70 -19.00 0.30
N GLU A 318 -11.67 -20.16 -0.35
CA GLU A 318 -12.35 -21.38 0.11
C GLU A 318 -11.99 -21.75 1.56
N LYS A 319 -10.71 -21.62 1.93
CA LYS A 319 -10.20 -22.01 3.25
C LYS A 319 -10.54 -20.98 4.33
N SER A 320 -10.65 -19.70 3.97
CA SER A 320 -11.03 -18.64 4.90
C SER A 320 -12.54 -18.39 4.98
N LEU A 321 -13.35 -19.03 4.13
CA LEU A 321 -14.79 -18.79 4.01
C LEU A 321 -15.53 -18.99 5.34
N ILE A 322 -15.19 -20.02 6.10
CA ILE A 322 -15.82 -20.30 7.41
C ILE A 322 -15.56 -19.15 8.38
N LEU A 323 -14.31 -18.67 8.48
CA LEU A 323 -13.97 -17.52 9.31
C LEU A 323 -14.65 -16.25 8.82
N PHE A 324 -14.73 -16.06 7.51
CA PHE A 324 -15.39 -14.89 6.92
C PHE A 324 -16.89 -14.86 7.26
N LYS A 325 -17.59 -16.00 7.13
CA LYS A 325 -19.00 -16.14 7.54
C LYS A 325 -19.19 -15.85 9.04
N LYS A 326 -18.29 -16.35 9.90
CA LYS A 326 -18.30 -16.06 11.35
C LYS A 326 -18.07 -14.57 11.65
N TRP A 327 -17.15 -13.93 10.94
CA TRP A 327 -16.89 -12.50 11.07
C TRP A 327 -18.12 -11.68 10.66
N MET A 328 -18.73 -11.99 9.51
CA MET A 328 -19.96 -11.33 9.05
C MET A 328 -21.11 -11.43 10.07
N LEU A 329 -21.29 -12.61 10.68
CA LEU A 329 -22.22 -12.80 11.80
C LEU A 329 -21.88 -11.87 12.96
N SER A 330 -20.60 -11.75 13.33
CA SER A 330 -20.16 -10.87 14.41
C SER A 330 -20.41 -9.39 14.12
N GLU A 331 -20.24 -8.94 12.87
CA GLU A 331 -20.53 -7.55 12.45
C GLU A 331 -22.03 -7.25 12.53
N VAL A 332 -22.89 -8.17 12.07
CA VAL A 332 -24.35 -7.99 12.18
C VAL A 332 -24.79 -7.96 13.65
N LEU A 333 -24.25 -8.85 14.49
CA LEU A 333 -24.63 -8.91 15.89
C LEU A 333 -24.11 -7.72 16.70
N GLY A 334 -22.86 -7.31 16.49
CA GLY A 334 -22.19 -6.28 17.28
C GLY A 334 -22.40 -4.85 16.79
N ASN A 335 -22.43 -4.62 15.47
CA ASN A 335 -22.28 -3.28 14.91
C ASN A 335 -23.57 -2.73 14.27
N LEU A 336 -24.50 -3.58 13.84
CA LEU A 336 -25.81 -3.11 13.39
C LEU A 336 -26.71 -2.82 14.58
N ASN A 337 -26.83 -1.58 15.02
CA ASN A 337 -27.63 -1.21 16.19
C ASN A 337 -28.90 -0.46 15.80
N PRO A 338 -29.90 -0.37 16.68
CA PRO A 338 -31.09 0.46 16.46
C PRO A 338 -30.68 1.88 16.05
N LYS A 339 -31.38 2.45 15.07
CA LYS A 339 -31.10 3.81 14.59
C LYS A 339 -31.24 4.84 15.70
N ASN A 340 -30.33 5.81 15.70
CA ASN A 340 -30.39 6.90 16.66
C ASN A 340 -31.39 7.99 16.24
N ILE A 341 -32.68 7.68 16.27
CA ILE A 341 -33.78 8.60 15.90
C ILE A 341 -34.78 8.68 17.05
N GLY A 342 -35.38 9.85 17.30
CA GLY A 342 -36.22 10.11 18.48
C GLY A 342 -37.48 9.23 18.61
N ASN A 343 -37.98 8.64 17.52
CA ASN A 343 -39.18 7.79 17.51
C ASN A 343 -38.88 6.29 17.28
N ILE A 344 -37.63 5.86 17.43
CA ILE A 344 -37.23 4.48 17.12
C ILE A 344 -37.92 3.42 17.98
N ASP A 345 -38.25 3.70 19.24
CA ASP A 345 -39.02 2.77 20.08
C ASP A 345 -40.43 2.54 19.54
N GLU A 346 -41.07 3.56 18.94
CA GLU A 346 -42.38 3.43 18.28
C GLU A 346 -42.26 2.62 16.98
N ILE A 347 -41.19 2.85 16.20
CA ILE A 347 -40.89 2.08 14.99
C ILE A 347 -40.65 0.61 15.33
N ILE A 348 -39.90 0.33 16.41
CA ILE A 348 -39.66 -1.05 16.85
C ILE A 348 -40.96 -1.69 17.35
N ASN A 349 -41.78 -0.96 18.12
CA ASN A 349 -43.05 -1.48 18.61
C ASN A 349 -44.04 -1.79 17.47
N SER A 350 -44.13 -0.90 16.48
CA SER A 350 -44.97 -1.15 15.29
C SER A 350 -44.47 -2.34 14.48
N ALA A 351 -43.15 -2.46 14.25
CA ALA A 351 -42.55 -3.62 13.61
C ALA A 351 -42.75 -4.93 14.40
N ARG A 352 -42.81 -4.85 15.73
CA ARG A 352 -43.09 -6.01 16.59
C ARG A 352 -44.55 -6.45 16.50
N LEU A 353 -45.49 -5.51 16.40
CA LEU A 353 -46.92 -5.78 16.27
C LEU A 353 -47.30 -6.29 14.87
N SER A 354 -46.53 -5.91 13.84
CA SER A 354 -46.70 -6.37 12.46
C SER A 354 -45.53 -7.26 12.03
N PRO A 355 -45.56 -8.58 12.30
CA PRO A 355 -44.48 -9.48 11.93
C PRO A 355 -44.26 -9.51 10.41
N TYR A 356 -42.99 -9.54 9.99
CA TYR A 356 -42.62 -9.76 8.59
C TYR A 356 -43.01 -11.17 8.15
N LEU A 357 -43.69 -11.26 7.00
CA LEU A 357 -44.20 -12.51 6.42
C LEU A 357 -43.28 -13.08 5.33
N ASN A 358 -42.37 -12.26 4.79
CA ASN A 358 -41.44 -12.66 3.74
C ASN A 358 -40.08 -11.94 3.87
N ASP A 359 -39.11 -12.40 3.09
CA ASP A 359 -37.74 -11.89 3.10
C ASP A 359 -37.66 -10.39 2.78
N THR A 360 -38.48 -9.90 1.85
CA THR A 360 -38.49 -8.48 1.46
C THR A 360 -38.94 -7.59 2.62
N GLN A 361 -39.99 -7.99 3.32
CA GLN A 361 -40.47 -7.30 4.53
C GLN A 361 -39.45 -7.37 5.66
N LEU A 362 -38.76 -8.50 5.82
CA LEU A 362 -37.66 -8.62 6.79
C LEU A 362 -36.54 -7.63 6.49
N LEU A 363 -36.09 -7.57 5.23
CA LEU A 363 -35.06 -6.60 4.81
C LEU A 363 -35.53 -5.18 5.08
N GLN A 364 -36.72 -4.78 4.61
CA GLN A 364 -37.30 -3.45 4.85
C GLN A 364 -37.39 -3.10 6.35
N THR A 365 -37.74 -4.08 7.19
CA THR A 365 -37.77 -3.90 8.66
C THR A 365 -36.37 -3.72 9.22
N CYS A 366 -35.38 -4.47 8.74
CA CYS A 366 -33.99 -4.26 9.10
C CYS A 366 -33.53 -2.86 8.67
N GLU A 367 -33.85 -2.43 7.45
CA GLU A 367 -33.46 -1.11 6.93
C GLU A 367 -34.11 0.03 7.70
N SER A 368 -35.35 -0.12 8.17
CA SER A 368 -36.03 0.92 8.94
C SER A 368 -35.50 1.03 10.37
N VAL A 369 -35.12 -0.10 10.98
CA VAL A 369 -34.77 -0.17 12.40
C VAL A 369 -33.27 -0.11 12.67
N LEU A 370 -32.44 -0.72 11.83
CA LEU A 370 -31.01 -0.92 12.08
C LEU A 370 -30.14 0.07 11.30
N SER A 371 -28.97 0.39 11.85
CA SER A 371 -27.89 1.14 11.20
C SER A 371 -26.55 0.80 11.84
N ASN A 372 -25.46 1.02 11.12
CA ASN A 372 -24.14 1.01 11.74
C ASN A 372 -23.98 2.27 12.61
N ASN A 373 -24.20 2.13 13.92
CA ASN A 373 -24.10 3.24 14.87
C ASN A 373 -23.41 2.78 16.17
N PRO A 374 -22.47 3.57 16.72
CA PRO A 374 -21.76 3.24 17.96
C PRO A 374 -22.61 3.48 19.21
N ALA A 375 -23.69 4.27 19.10
CA ALA A 375 -24.54 4.63 20.23
C ALA A 375 -25.51 3.48 20.58
N ILE A 376 -25.40 2.97 21.81
CA ILE A 376 -26.35 2.02 22.38
C ILE A 376 -27.48 2.82 23.02
N GLN A 377 -28.64 2.83 22.37
CA GLN A 377 -29.83 3.41 22.99
C GLN A 377 -30.41 2.49 24.07
N THR A 378 -30.96 3.10 25.11
CA THR A 378 -31.69 2.40 26.18
C THR A 378 -33.07 1.98 25.68
N LEU A 379 -33.16 0.78 25.12
CA LEU A 379 -34.42 0.14 24.74
C LEU A 379 -35.06 -0.63 25.90
N SER A 380 -36.38 -0.80 25.86
CA SER A 380 -37.10 -1.76 26.71
C SER A 380 -36.63 -3.20 26.46
N ASP A 381 -36.77 -4.09 27.45
CA ASP A 381 -36.31 -5.48 27.31
C ASP A 381 -37.02 -6.25 26.18
N GLN A 382 -38.30 -5.96 25.94
CA GLN A 382 -39.05 -6.53 24.82
C GLN A 382 -38.48 -6.07 23.47
N ASN A 383 -38.15 -4.79 23.33
CA ASN A 383 -37.55 -4.23 22.12
C ASN A 383 -36.13 -4.79 21.91
N ARG A 384 -35.33 -4.95 22.98
CA ARG A 384 -34.01 -5.60 22.90
C ARG A 384 -34.10 -7.03 22.38
N LEU A 385 -35.05 -7.83 22.89
CA LEU A 385 -35.26 -9.20 22.43
C LEU A 385 -35.69 -9.25 20.97
N PHE A 386 -36.59 -8.36 20.55
CA PHE A 386 -36.99 -8.23 19.15
C PHE A 386 -35.81 -7.89 18.24
N ILE A 387 -34.96 -6.92 18.62
CA ILE A 387 -33.76 -6.56 17.85
C ILE A 387 -32.80 -7.75 17.72
N ARG A 388 -32.57 -8.50 18.80
CA ARG A 388 -31.75 -9.72 18.73
C ARG A 388 -32.32 -10.76 17.76
N LYS A 389 -33.64 -10.97 17.79
CA LYS A 389 -34.33 -11.84 16.84
C LYS A 389 -34.17 -11.34 15.41
N LEU A 390 -34.40 -10.04 15.17
CA LEU A 390 -34.28 -9.40 13.85
C LEU A 390 -32.88 -9.59 13.25
N LYS A 391 -31.83 -9.33 14.04
CA LYS A 391 -30.43 -9.58 13.64
C LYS A 391 -30.19 -11.06 13.31
N SER A 392 -30.69 -11.97 14.16
CA SER A 392 -30.54 -13.41 13.92
C SER A 392 -31.24 -13.85 12.62
N ASP A 393 -32.43 -13.32 12.35
CA ASP A 393 -33.20 -13.67 11.16
C ASP A 393 -32.56 -13.06 9.90
N LEU A 394 -31.98 -11.86 9.97
CA LEU A 394 -31.16 -11.29 8.90
C LEU A 394 -29.96 -12.19 8.56
N VAL A 395 -29.23 -12.68 9.56
CA VAL A 395 -28.07 -13.55 9.29
C VAL A 395 -28.50 -14.89 8.70
N LYS A 396 -29.59 -15.47 9.20
CA LYS A 396 -30.16 -16.69 8.61
C LYS A 396 -30.60 -16.45 7.16
N LEU A 397 -31.19 -15.30 6.85
CA LEU A 397 -31.57 -14.92 5.49
C LEU A 397 -30.34 -14.86 4.58
N LEU A 398 -29.31 -14.09 4.96
CA LEU A 398 -28.09 -13.93 4.16
C LEU A 398 -27.38 -15.27 3.96
N SER A 399 -27.24 -16.08 5.02
CA SER A 399 -26.64 -17.40 4.93
C SER A 399 -27.46 -18.36 4.08
N ARG A 400 -28.80 -18.35 4.21
CA ARG A 400 -29.69 -19.18 3.39
C ARG A 400 -29.54 -18.80 1.93
N ARG A 401 -29.63 -17.52 1.57
CA ARG A 401 -29.48 -17.05 0.19
C ARG A 401 -28.12 -17.39 -0.40
N LEU A 402 -27.04 -17.17 0.35
CA LEU A 402 -25.69 -17.54 -0.07
C LEU A 402 -25.61 -19.04 -0.40
N ASN A 403 -26.15 -19.91 0.47
CA ASN A 403 -26.10 -21.36 0.27
C ASN A 403 -27.06 -21.87 -0.80
N THR A 404 -28.24 -21.26 -0.98
CA THR A 404 -29.24 -21.72 -1.95
C THR A 404 -28.94 -21.28 -3.37
N VAL A 405 -28.40 -20.07 -3.53
CA VAL A 405 -28.10 -19.51 -4.86
C VAL A 405 -26.73 -19.97 -5.35
N PHE A 406 -25.77 -20.16 -4.44
CA PHE A 406 -24.40 -20.51 -4.78
C PHE A 406 -24.02 -21.88 -4.20
N PRO A 407 -23.90 -22.92 -5.06
CA PRO A 407 -23.98 -24.31 -4.64
C PRO A 407 -22.74 -24.84 -3.90
N ASP A 408 -21.58 -24.20 -4.03
CA ASP A 408 -20.33 -24.65 -3.39
C ASP A 408 -19.53 -23.49 -2.77
N ASP A 409 -18.62 -23.86 -1.86
CA ASP A 409 -17.78 -22.91 -1.10
C ASP A 409 -16.85 -22.09 -2.01
N LYS A 410 -16.43 -22.64 -3.16
CA LYS A 410 -15.59 -21.93 -4.12
C LYS A 410 -16.34 -20.76 -4.75
N ILE A 411 -17.53 -21.01 -5.28
CA ILE A 411 -18.41 -19.97 -5.84
C ILE A 411 -18.79 -18.96 -4.75
N GLN A 412 -19.15 -19.43 -3.56
CA GLN A 412 -19.50 -18.53 -2.44
C GLN A 412 -18.34 -17.59 -2.07
N SER A 413 -17.11 -18.10 -2.00
CA SER A 413 -15.93 -17.27 -1.73
C SER A 413 -15.70 -16.21 -2.81
N ILE A 414 -15.93 -16.54 -4.09
CA ILE A 414 -15.81 -15.60 -5.20
C ILE A 414 -16.91 -14.55 -5.17
N VAL A 415 -18.15 -14.93 -4.87
CA VAL A 415 -19.27 -13.97 -4.76
C VAL A 415 -19.00 -12.97 -3.64
N LEU A 416 -18.58 -13.45 -2.46
CA LEU A 416 -18.19 -12.57 -1.35
C LEU A 416 -16.99 -11.69 -1.74
N ARG A 417 -15.96 -12.25 -2.37
CA ARG A 417 -14.82 -11.48 -2.88
C ARG A 417 -15.25 -10.36 -3.84
N LEU A 418 -16.20 -10.64 -4.74
CA LEU A 418 -16.74 -9.66 -5.69
C LEU A 418 -17.57 -8.56 -5.00
N LEU A 419 -18.28 -8.88 -3.92
CA LEU A 419 -18.97 -7.88 -3.09
C LEU A 419 -17.97 -6.94 -2.40
N PHE A 420 -16.84 -7.48 -1.95
CA PHE A 420 -15.76 -6.75 -1.31
C PHE A 420 -14.71 -6.21 -2.29
N CYS A 421 -15.14 -5.91 -3.53
CA CYS A 421 -14.34 -5.24 -4.56
C CYS A 421 -13.09 -6.00 -5.09
N GLY A 422 -13.01 -7.31 -4.89
CA GLY A 422 -11.99 -8.17 -5.52
C GLY A 422 -12.37 -8.65 -6.94
N LYS A 423 -11.53 -9.53 -7.52
CA LYS A 423 -11.70 -10.12 -8.87
C LYS A 423 -11.87 -11.65 -8.81
N THR A 424 -12.49 -12.22 -9.84
CA THR A 424 -12.57 -13.68 -10.10
C THR A 424 -11.21 -14.26 -10.55
N GLU A 425 -11.10 -15.58 -10.70
CA GLU A 425 -9.91 -16.22 -11.29
C GLU A 425 -9.70 -15.82 -12.77
N THR A 426 -10.79 -15.50 -13.48
CA THR A 426 -10.77 -14.89 -14.82
C THR A 426 -10.49 -13.38 -14.81
N LEU A 427 -10.09 -12.83 -13.66
CA LEU A 427 -9.63 -11.46 -13.46
C LEU A 427 -10.68 -10.38 -13.79
N THR A 428 -11.95 -10.72 -13.60
CA THR A 428 -13.08 -9.80 -13.77
C THR A 428 -13.69 -9.41 -12.43
N ALA A 429 -14.17 -8.17 -12.33
CA ALA A 429 -14.80 -7.60 -11.12
C ALA A 429 -16.12 -6.93 -11.47
N THR A 430 -17.07 -6.86 -10.54
CA THR A 430 -18.44 -6.35 -10.78
C THR A 430 -18.46 -4.89 -11.27
N PHE A 431 -17.46 -4.09 -10.91
CA PHE A 431 -17.30 -2.70 -11.35
C PHE A 431 -16.56 -2.57 -12.70
N ASN A 432 -15.99 -3.65 -13.25
CA ASN A 432 -15.32 -3.63 -14.55
C ASN A 432 -16.35 -3.73 -15.68
N LYS A 433 -16.16 -2.93 -16.74
CA LYS A 433 -16.99 -2.97 -17.96
C LYS A 433 -17.01 -4.36 -18.62
N ASN A 434 -16.01 -5.20 -18.37
CA ASN A 434 -15.89 -6.55 -18.92
C ASN A 434 -16.70 -7.60 -18.16
N PHE A 435 -17.20 -7.30 -16.95
CA PHE A 435 -17.94 -8.29 -16.14
C PHE A 435 -19.15 -8.83 -16.86
N LYS A 436 -20.03 -7.96 -17.35
CA LYS A 436 -21.21 -8.33 -18.12
C LYS A 436 -20.90 -8.97 -19.48
N LYS A 437 -19.66 -8.88 -19.96
CA LYS A 437 -19.21 -9.51 -21.23
C LYS A 437 -18.70 -10.93 -21.01
N ILE A 438 -18.15 -11.21 -19.84
CA ILE A 438 -17.53 -12.50 -19.50
C ILE A 438 -18.52 -13.38 -18.75
N VAL A 439 -19.17 -12.81 -17.75
CA VAL A 439 -20.07 -13.51 -16.83
C VAL A 439 -21.48 -13.57 -17.42
N PRO A 440 -22.17 -14.72 -17.41
CA PRO A 440 -23.54 -14.84 -17.87
C PRO A 440 -24.51 -13.89 -17.16
N VAL A 441 -25.52 -13.41 -17.89
CA VAL A 441 -26.51 -12.44 -17.39
C VAL A 441 -27.26 -12.94 -16.17
N HIS A 442 -27.60 -14.23 -16.12
CA HIS A 442 -28.31 -14.83 -14.98
C HIS A 442 -27.47 -14.70 -13.69
N PHE A 443 -26.20 -15.12 -13.74
CA PHE A 443 -25.29 -15.07 -12.60
C PHE A 443 -24.96 -13.63 -12.17
N ALA A 444 -24.80 -12.72 -13.14
CA ALA A 444 -24.64 -11.30 -12.85
C ALA A 444 -25.85 -10.70 -12.13
N THR A 445 -27.07 -11.14 -12.49
CA THR A 445 -28.32 -10.73 -11.83
C THR A 445 -28.39 -11.30 -10.42
N GLU A 446 -28.02 -12.55 -10.21
CA GLU A 446 -27.96 -13.18 -8.87
C GLU A 446 -27.02 -12.44 -7.93
N ILE A 447 -25.81 -12.07 -8.40
CA ILE A 447 -24.88 -11.25 -7.62
C ILE A 447 -25.47 -9.88 -7.31
N SER A 448 -26.13 -9.24 -8.28
CA SER A 448 -26.76 -7.93 -8.06
C SER A 448 -27.88 -8.01 -7.01
N ASN A 449 -28.71 -9.05 -7.07
CA ASN A 449 -29.77 -9.29 -6.11
C ASN A 449 -29.19 -9.54 -4.71
N PHE A 450 -28.16 -10.37 -4.61
CA PHE A 450 -27.50 -10.64 -3.34
C PHE A 450 -26.80 -9.39 -2.78
N ARG A 451 -26.24 -8.53 -3.63
CA ARG A 451 -25.69 -7.23 -3.22
C ARG A 451 -26.77 -6.31 -2.66
N ASN A 452 -27.97 -6.32 -3.23
CA ASN A 452 -29.11 -5.55 -2.73
C ASN A 452 -29.58 -6.05 -1.37
N ASP A 453 -29.50 -7.36 -1.10
CA ASP A 453 -29.77 -7.89 0.25
C ASP A 453 -28.68 -7.48 1.26
N PHE A 454 -27.48 -7.17 0.77
CA PHE A 454 -26.31 -6.79 1.56
C PHE A 454 -26.20 -5.29 1.83
N THR A 455 -27.18 -4.48 1.42
CA THR A 455 -27.18 -3.01 1.56
C THR A 455 -26.92 -2.53 2.99
N MET A 456 -27.48 -3.22 3.98
CA MET A 456 -27.26 -2.93 5.40
C MET A 456 -25.81 -3.06 5.84
N LEU A 457 -25.04 -3.88 5.13
CA LEU A 457 -23.61 -4.11 5.34
C LEU A 457 -22.78 -3.37 4.27
N GLY A 458 -23.39 -2.46 3.52
CA GLY A 458 -22.75 -1.66 2.47
C GLY A 458 -21.55 -0.87 2.99
N TYR A 459 -21.60 -0.44 4.26
CA TYR A 459 -20.50 0.22 4.95
C TYR A 459 -19.23 -0.63 5.08
N LEU A 460 -19.26 -1.94 4.80
CA LEU A 460 -18.10 -2.85 4.79
C LEU A 460 -17.59 -3.14 3.38
N THR A 461 -18.34 -2.79 2.33
CA THR A 461 -18.05 -3.26 0.96
C THR A 461 -17.22 -2.29 0.14
N GLU A 462 -16.92 -1.10 0.68
CA GLU A 462 -16.05 -0.12 0.05
C GLU A 462 -14.58 -0.43 0.32
N LYS A 463 -13.69 -0.13 -0.65
CA LYS A 463 -12.24 -0.38 -0.54
C LYS A 463 -11.58 0.27 0.68
N THR A 464 -12.13 1.38 1.16
CA THR A 464 -11.58 2.17 2.29
C THR A 464 -12.43 2.06 3.56
N SER A 465 -13.32 1.06 3.64
CA SER A 465 -14.24 0.91 4.79
C SER A 465 -13.59 0.39 6.07
N GLY A 466 -12.32 -0.04 6.02
CA GLY A 466 -11.64 -0.67 7.16
C GLY A 466 -12.04 -2.14 7.38
N TRP A 467 -12.77 -2.75 6.44
CA TRP A 467 -13.20 -4.14 6.56
C TRP A 467 -12.03 -5.12 6.64
N VAL A 468 -10.91 -4.80 5.96
CA VAL A 468 -9.70 -5.62 5.98
C VAL A 468 -9.16 -5.71 7.40
N THR A 469 -8.98 -4.57 8.07
CA THR A 469 -8.54 -4.52 9.47
C THR A 469 -9.49 -5.29 10.37
N LYS A 470 -10.80 -5.08 10.23
CA LYS A 470 -11.81 -5.77 11.05
C LYS A 470 -11.75 -7.29 10.87
N PHE A 471 -11.77 -7.76 9.64
CA PHE A 471 -11.75 -9.18 9.32
C PHE A 471 -10.44 -9.85 9.72
N VAL A 472 -9.29 -9.20 9.46
CA VAL A 472 -7.97 -9.73 9.84
C VAL A 472 -7.84 -9.79 11.36
N ASN A 473 -8.27 -8.75 12.08
CA ASN A 473 -8.24 -8.75 13.55
C ASN A 473 -9.13 -9.85 14.13
N PHE A 474 -10.35 -9.99 13.60
CA PHE A 474 -11.26 -11.07 13.99
C PHE A 474 -10.61 -12.44 13.74
N SER A 475 -10.04 -12.64 12.55
CA SER A 475 -9.42 -13.90 12.15
C SER A 475 -8.22 -14.25 13.02
N ILE A 476 -7.32 -13.30 13.29
CA ILE A 476 -6.16 -13.51 14.17
C ILE A 476 -6.63 -13.92 15.56
N ASN A 477 -7.61 -13.21 16.12
CA ASN A 477 -8.14 -13.51 17.45
C ASN A 477 -8.82 -14.89 17.50
N GLU A 478 -9.58 -15.26 16.48
CA GLU A 478 -10.24 -16.58 16.42
C GLU A 478 -9.22 -17.72 16.23
N ILE A 479 -8.21 -17.54 15.39
CA ILE A 479 -7.14 -18.54 15.23
C ILE A 479 -6.37 -18.69 16.54
N GLU A 480 -6.03 -17.57 17.20
CA GLU A 480 -5.31 -17.58 18.47
C GLU A 480 -6.08 -18.28 19.59
N LYS A 481 -7.39 -18.03 19.73
CA LYS A 481 -8.23 -18.74 20.70
C LYS A 481 -8.24 -20.26 20.50
N ASN A 482 -8.13 -20.71 19.25
CA ASN A 482 -8.19 -22.13 18.90
C ASN A 482 -6.80 -22.77 18.78
N SER A 483 -5.73 -22.02 18.99
CA SER A 483 -4.34 -22.50 18.88
C SER A 483 -3.77 -22.81 20.27
N ALA A 484 -3.09 -23.95 20.40
CA ALA A 484 -2.46 -24.34 21.66
C ALA A 484 -1.21 -23.48 21.97
N ASP A 485 -0.46 -23.08 20.95
CA ASP A 485 0.78 -22.32 21.05
C ASP A 485 1.02 -21.43 19.81
N ILE A 486 2.13 -20.70 19.83
CA ILE A 486 2.54 -19.79 18.74
C ILE A 486 2.76 -20.55 17.42
N LYS A 487 3.29 -21.77 17.48
CA LYS A 487 3.52 -22.58 16.29
C LYS A 487 2.19 -23.02 15.66
N GLY A 488 1.28 -23.52 16.47
CA GLY A 488 -0.08 -23.89 16.06
C GLY A 488 -0.82 -22.73 15.42
N PHE A 489 -0.65 -21.51 15.96
CA PHE A 489 -1.20 -20.30 15.34
C PHE A 489 -0.64 -20.10 13.91
N HIS A 490 0.67 -20.18 13.72
CA HIS A 490 1.26 -19.95 12.40
C HIS A 490 0.91 -21.05 11.39
N ASP A 491 0.83 -22.30 11.84
CA ASP A 491 0.43 -23.42 10.99
C ASP A 491 -1.03 -23.26 10.53
N GLU A 492 -1.94 -22.95 11.44
CA GLU A 492 -3.36 -22.70 11.14
C GLU A 492 -3.53 -21.46 10.26
N PHE A 493 -2.83 -20.35 10.56
CA PHE A 493 -2.84 -19.14 9.74
C PHE A 493 -2.37 -19.42 8.31
N ARG A 494 -1.32 -20.23 8.14
CA ARG A 494 -0.81 -20.62 6.81
C ARG A 494 -1.78 -21.52 6.07
N LEU A 495 -2.52 -22.38 6.75
CA LEU A 495 -3.55 -23.21 6.13
C LEU A 495 -4.68 -22.34 5.60
N ILE A 496 -5.21 -21.43 6.41
CA ILE A 496 -6.35 -20.57 6.09
C ILE A 496 -5.99 -19.49 5.07
N PHE A 497 -4.86 -18.79 5.28
CA PHE A 497 -4.41 -17.66 4.46
C PHE A 497 -3.11 -17.99 3.72
N SER A 498 -3.12 -19.08 2.95
CA SER A 498 -1.88 -19.62 2.34
C SER A 498 -1.15 -18.65 1.42
N GLU A 499 -1.89 -17.83 0.66
CA GLU A 499 -1.28 -16.84 -0.23
C GLU A 499 -0.70 -15.67 0.56
N LEU A 500 -1.46 -15.11 1.51
CA LEU A 500 -0.96 -14.06 2.41
C LEU A 500 0.27 -14.53 3.19
N SER A 501 0.26 -15.75 3.72
CA SER A 501 1.42 -16.34 4.39
C SER A 501 2.63 -16.43 3.45
N SER A 502 2.43 -16.73 2.16
CA SER A 502 3.53 -16.78 1.19
C SER A 502 4.12 -15.39 0.92
N ILE A 503 3.29 -14.35 0.89
CA ILE A 503 3.74 -12.96 0.79
C ILE A 503 4.53 -12.58 2.05
N LEU A 504 3.99 -12.88 3.24
CA LEU A 504 4.65 -12.59 4.52
C LEU A 504 5.99 -13.30 4.66
N ASP A 505 6.08 -14.57 4.24
CA ASP A 505 7.33 -15.34 4.23
C ASP A 505 8.33 -14.74 3.23
N ARG A 506 7.88 -14.23 2.08
CA ARG A 506 8.73 -13.53 1.12
C ARG A 506 9.26 -12.19 1.66
N LEU A 507 8.49 -11.52 2.52
CA LEU A 507 8.87 -10.27 3.18
C LEU A 507 9.83 -10.47 4.35
N ARG A 508 10.17 -11.71 4.75
CA ARG A 508 11.26 -11.96 5.69
C ARG A 508 12.59 -11.66 5.02
N PHE A 509 12.94 -10.38 4.97
CA PHE A 509 14.23 -9.90 4.55
C PHE A 509 15.12 -9.73 5.79
N ARG A 510 15.85 -10.79 6.12
CA ARG A 510 17.08 -10.88 6.94
C ARG A 510 17.24 -12.33 7.37
#